data_AF-F9DX07-F1
#
_entry.id   AF-F9DX07-F1
#
_cell.length_a   1.000
_cell.length_b   1.000
_cell.length_c   1.000
_cell.angle_alpha   90.00
_cell.angle_beta   90.00
_cell.angle_gamma   90.00
#
_symmetry.space_group_name_H-M   'P 1'
#
loop_
_entity.id
_entity.type
_entity.pdbx_description
1 polymer ?
#
loop_
_entity_poly.entity_id
_entity_poly.type
_entity_poly.pdbx_seq_one_letter_code
_entity_poly.pdbx_strand_id
1 'polypeptide(L)' 'MDWFNTIKRFYPRFWDEKMVGDAVVCEKITADQYKEITGLTYGAEDNPAEPEPQQETEEPAPKKK' A
#
# COMPACT_ATOMS: atom_id res chain seq x y z
N MET A 1 -14.43 4.21 -1.82
CA MET A 1 -14.12 4.56 -0.40
C MET A 1 -12.61 4.51 -0.27
N ASP A 2 -11.99 5.66 0.03
CA ASP A 2 -10.54 5.77 0.17
C ASP A 2 -10.08 5.21 1.51
N TRP A 3 -9.85 3.90 1.55
CA TRP A 3 -9.31 3.22 2.73
C TRP A 3 -7.97 3.81 3.15
N PHE A 4 -7.13 4.20 2.19
CA PHE A 4 -5.88 4.90 2.45
C PHE A 4 -6.04 6.13 3.35
N ASN A 5 -6.84 7.10 2.91
CA ASN A 5 -7.05 8.36 3.61
C ASN A 5 -7.74 8.14 4.96
N THR A 6 -8.64 7.15 5.01
CA THR A 6 -9.32 6.72 6.23
C THR A 6 -8.26 6.24 7.24
N ILE A 7 -7.48 5.22 6.87
CA ILE A 7 -6.47 4.61 7.74
C ILE A 7 -5.38 5.62 8.12
N LYS A 8 -4.92 6.47 7.19
CA LYS A 8 -3.95 7.55 7.45
C LYS A 8 -4.46 8.58 8.46
N ARG A 9 -5.77 8.82 8.51
CA ARG A 9 -6.42 9.71 9.48
C ARG A 9 -6.57 9.05 10.86
N PHE A 10 -6.80 7.74 10.87
CA PHE A 10 -7.04 6.96 12.08
C PHE A 10 -5.74 6.48 12.73
N TYR A 11 -4.68 6.22 11.96
CA TYR A 11 -3.35 5.91 12.46
C TYR A 11 -2.61 7.20 12.89
N PRO A 12 -1.88 7.21 14.03
CA PRO A 12 -1.64 6.10 14.97
C PRO A 12 -2.62 6.03 16.16
N ARG A 13 -3.78 6.71 16.10
CA ARG A 13 -4.66 6.91 17.27
C ARG A 13 -5.71 5.80 17.48
N PHE A 14 -6.22 5.22 16.40
CA PHE A 14 -7.29 4.21 16.40
C PHE A 14 -6.90 2.93 15.65
N TRP A 15 -5.82 2.99 14.86
CA TRP A 15 -5.31 1.86 14.09
C TRP A 15 -3.88 1.60 14.54
N ASP A 16 -3.56 0.33 14.73
CA ASP A 16 -2.21 -0.16 14.96
C ASP A 16 -1.61 -0.71 13.67
N GLU A 17 -0.27 -0.84 13.63
CA GLU A 17 0.46 -1.40 12.50
C GLU A 17 -0.12 -2.74 12.01
N LYS A 18 -0.48 -3.65 12.94
CA LYS A 18 -1.14 -4.92 12.59
C LYS A 18 -2.46 -4.72 11.86
N MET A 19 -3.28 -3.73 12.23
CA MET A 19 -4.53 -3.42 11.52
C MET A 19 -4.27 -2.84 10.14
N VAL A 20 -3.24 -2.00 10.00
CA VAL A 20 -2.82 -1.50 8.68
C VAL A 20 -2.34 -2.67 7.81
N GLY A 21 -1.63 -3.65 8.39
CA GLY A 21 -1.19 -4.86 7.69
C GLY A 21 -2.34 -5.75 7.27
N ASP A 22 -3.34 -5.95 8.14
CA ASP A 22 -4.56 -6.69 7.82
C ASP A 22 -5.35 -6.03 6.67
N ALA A 23 -5.31 -4.70 6.57
CA ALA A 23 -5.87 -3.97 5.43
C ALA A 23 -5.10 -4.21 4.12
N VAL A 24 -3.80 -4.53 4.17
CA VAL A 24 -3.05 -5.00 2.99
C VAL A 24 -3.49 -6.42 2.62
N VAL A 25 -3.65 -7.33 3.60
CA VAL A 25 -4.15 -8.71 3.37
C VAL A 25 -5.55 -8.69 2.75
N CYS A 26 -6.41 -7.78 3.21
CA CYS A 26 -7.75 -7.59 2.68
C CYS A 26 -7.79 -6.81 1.36
N GLU A 27 -6.65 -6.53 0.73
CA GLU A 27 -6.53 -5.76 -0.53
C GLU A 27 -7.20 -4.36 -0.48
N LYS A 28 -7.34 -3.79 0.73
CA LYS A 28 -7.93 -2.45 0.92
C LYS A 28 -6.93 -1.34 0.64
N ILE A 29 -5.66 -1.61 0.90
CA ILE A 29 -4.50 -0.74 0.61
C ILE A 29 -3.37 -1.60 0.06
N THR A 30 -2.41 -0.97 -0.64
CA THR A 30 -1.21 -1.65 -1.15
C THR A 30 -0.08 -1.66 -0.11
N ALA A 31 0.93 -2.50 -0.32
CA ALA A 31 2.15 -2.50 0.51
C ALA A 31 2.87 -1.14 0.51
N ASP A 32 2.84 -0.41 -0.61
CA ASP A 32 3.38 0.94 -0.71
C ASP A 32 2.61 1.94 0.18
N GLN A 33 1.28 1.87 0.15
CA GLN A 33 0.43 2.68 1.02
C GLN A 33 0.61 2.33 2.51
N TYR A 34 0.79 1.04 2.84
CA TYR A 34 1.14 0.62 4.19
C TYR A 34 2.45 1.27 4.64
N LYS A 35 3.47 1.30 3.78
CA LYS A 35 4.74 1.96 4.05
C LYS A 35 4.58 3.47 4.20
N GLU A 36 3.69 4.12 3.45
CA GLU A 36 3.43 5.54 3.64
C GLU A 36 2.70 5.85 4.97
N ILE A 37 1.80 4.96 5.42
CA ILE A 37 1.06 5.14 6.67
C ILE A 37 1.95 4.85 7.90
N THR A 38 2.66 3.72 7.87
CA THR A 38 3.41 3.17 9.02
C THR A 38 4.89 3.51 9.00
N GLY A 39 5.44 3.87 7.83
CA GLY A 39 6.88 3.99 7.62
C GLY A 39 7.61 2.66 7.44
N LEU A 40 6.90 1.52 7.51
CA LEU A 40 7.49 0.18 7.53
C LEU A 40 7.22 -0.57 6.24
N THR A 41 8.17 -1.44 5.85
CA THR A 41 7.98 -2.33 4.71
C THR A 41 7.10 -3.50 5.13
N TYR A 42 5.91 -3.62 4.53
CA TYR A 42 5.02 -4.77 4.73
C TYR A 42 5.72 -6.06 4.29
N GLY A 43 5.76 -7.07 5.16
CA GLY A 43 6.35 -8.39 4.85
C GLY A 43 7.87 -8.54 5.08
N ALA A 44 8.53 -7.58 5.72
CA ALA A 44 9.99 -7.63 5.92
C ALA A 44 10.51 -8.75 6.84
N GLU A 45 9.65 -9.48 7.55
CA GLU A 45 10.07 -10.49 8.54
C GLU A 45 10.04 -11.95 8.06
N ASP A 46 9.58 -12.26 6.84
CA ASP A 46 9.69 -13.62 6.30
C ASP A 46 9.83 -13.58 4.76
N ASN A 47 11.05 -13.83 4.28
CA ASN A 47 11.51 -14.03 2.89
C ASN A 47 12.24 -12.84 2.19
N PRO A 48 13.57 -12.95 1.98
CA PRO A 48 14.34 -12.00 1.18
C PRO A 48 14.32 -12.38 -0.32
N ALA A 49 13.17 -12.24 -0.98
CA ALA A 49 13.02 -12.26 -2.44
C ALA A 49 11.55 -11.91 -2.71
N GLU A 50 11.19 -10.73 -3.20
CA GLU A 50 11.57 -10.19 -4.50
C GLU A 50 11.06 -8.73 -4.57
N PRO A 51 11.90 -7.72 -4.91
CA PRO A 51 11.41 -6.40 -5.23
C PRO A 51 10.94 -6.38 -6.69
N GLU A 52 9.65 -6.57 -6.94
CA GLU A 52 9.05 -6.09 -8.19
C GLU A 52 8.32 -4.77 -7.94
N PRO A 53 8.90 -3.62 -8.34
CA PRO A 53 8.24 -2.33 -8.30
C PRO A 53 7.32 -2.24 -9.52
N GLN A 54 6.12 -2.79 -9.45
CA GLN A 54 5.11 -2.56 -10.49
C GLN A 54 4.27 -1.33 -10.15
N GLN A 55 4.84 -0.14 -10.35
CA GLN A 55 4.07 1.08 -10.68
C GLN A 55 4.98 2.23 -11.16
N GLU A 56 5.42 2.12 -12.41
CA GLU A 56 5.50 3.25 -13.35
C GLU A 56 5.25 2.65 -14.74
N THR A 57 4.06 2.85 -15.31
CA THR A 57 3.90 3.74 -16.46
C THR A 57 2.42 4.11 -16.64
N GLU A 58 2.11 5.35 -16.28
CA GLU A 58 1.35 6.33 -17.08
C GLU A 58 1.77 6.19 -18.58
N GLU A 59 0.97 6.19 -19.65
CA GLU A 59 -0.28 6.87 -20.07
C GLU A 59 -0.86 6.10 -21.31
N PRO A 60 -2.09 6.40 -21.79
CA PRO A 60 -2.82 5.63 -22.81
C PRO A 60 -2.36 5.96 -24.23
N ALA A 61 -2.24 4.95 -25.09
CA ALA A 61 -1.94 5.16 -26.50
C ALA A 61 -3.10 5.90 -27.22
N PRO A 62 -2.87 7.09 -27.84
CA PRO A 62 -3.85 7.69 -28.74
C PRO A 62 -3.71 7.04 -30.12
N LYS A 63 -4.73 6.30 -30.58
CA LYS A 63 -4.80 5.90 -31.99
C LYS A 63 -5.33 7.07 -32.83
N LYS A 64 -4.40 7.79 -33.46
CA LYS A 64 -4.66 8.84 -34.47
C LYS A 64 -3.91 8.51 -35.76
N LYS A 65 -4.61 7.96 -36.75
CA LYS A 65 -4.62 8.33 -38.18
C LYS A 65 -5.35 7.27 -38.99
#